data_AF-A0A6A3GWP9-F1
#
_entry.id   AF-A0A6A3GWP9-F1
#
_cell.length_a   1.000
_cell.length_b   1.000
_cell.length_c   1.000
_cell.angle_alpha   90.00
_cell.angle_beta   90.00
_cell.angle_gamma   90.00
#
_symmetry.space_group_name_H-M   'P 1'
#
loop_
_entity.id
_entity.type
_entity.pdbx_description
1 polymer ?
#
loop_
_entity_poly.entity_id
_entity_poly.type
_entity_poly.pdbx_seq_one_letter_code
_entity_poly.pdbx_strand_id
1 'polypeptide(L)'
;MPFDVAMENFYTQKPVDAATLRAFMKDIGARLKVEGEESYAPAVLSIKFCRLVCELAVETGDPEIVRDFFTNTDYYINKPRNNQETWAYCWGLEKRKDNDALIPVITKIARTFDWKDFGDALVSCLGISTYAPIEEDTGYSRMEMALLILDGLDTGAAQDALLKMAMEKSAKLTTEELCSSKVVGLILKWVVRSNSNPTVDKVADLFGQLDPSLLSPALLENSLEGFDDVVANYQKADLLTLLVSKRIDWLKNQIDGLDKPFSWQMLDAQFPDNAQVEEFLRGPATTMTMAKGVHKFKGFQDASNCAAKWMREAQINASFKMKANAINANASVTITKTRKWHAESQQKLKGYKVELAQLLKYAGGETNYGDKKRARLE
;
A
#
# COMPACT_ATOMS: atom_id res chain seq x y z
N MET A 1 -33.23 -9.43 -14.52
CA MET A 1 -32.46 -8.27 -15.06
C MET A 1 -31.31 -8.00 -14.10
N PRO A 2 -30.06 -7.90 -14.56
CA PRO A 2 -28.91 -7.60 -13.68
C PRO A 2 -29.11 -6.29 -12.88
N PHE A 3 -28.59 -6.23 -11.65
CA PHE A 3 -28.74 -5.05 -10.78
C PHE A 3 -28.18 -3.77 -11.42
N ASP A 4 -27.01 -3.85 -12.06
CA ASP A 4 -26.40 -2.69 -12.72
C ASP A 4 -27.27 -2.14 -13.85
N VAL A 5 -27.85 -3.01 -14.67
CA VAL A 5 -28.74 -2.60 -15.77
C VAL A 5 -30.02 -1.95 -15.21
N ALA A 6 -30.57 -2.49 -14.12
CA ALA A 6 -31.73 -1.89 -13.46
C ALA A 6 -31.39 -0.50 -12.89
N MET A 7 -30.22 -0.34 -12.29
CA MET A 7 -29.75 0.93 -11.74
C MET A 7 -29.49 1.97 -12.82
N GLU A 8 -28.86 1.60 -13.94
CA GLU A 8 -28.64 2.52 -15.06
C GLU A 8 -29.97 2.99 -15.65
N ASN A 9 -30.89 2.07 -15.92
CA ASN A 9 -32.21 2.41 -16.44
C ASN A 9 -32.96 3.34 -15.47
N PHE A 10 -32.88 3.09 -14.16
CA PHE A 10 -33.50 3.96 -13.16
C PHE A 10 -32.82 5.34 -13.09
N TYR A 11 -31.49 5.37 -13.12
CA TYR A 11 -30.70 6.60 -13.06
C TYR A 11 -30.93 7.52 -14.27
N THR A 12 -31.30 6.98 -15.44
CA THR A 12 -31.66 7.80 -16.62
C THR A 12 -33.04 8.46 -16.52
N GLN A 13 -33.87 8.08 -15.55
CA GLN A 13 -35.22 8.64 -15.35
C GLN A 13 -35.23 9.93 -14.54
N LYS A 14 -34.06 10.56 -14.34
CA LYS A 14 -33.96 11.82 -13.60
C LYS A 14 -34.89 12.91 -14.18
N PRO A 15 -35.51 13.74 -13.32
CA PRO A 15 -35.38 13.77 -11.86
C PRO A 15 -36.16 12.63 -11.17
N VAL A 16 -35.59 12.08 -10.10
CA VAL A 16 -36.22 11.04 -9.27
C VAL A 16 -36.51 11.64 -7.89
N ASP A 17 -37.73 11.47 -7.39
CA ASP A 17 -38.10 11.89 -6.03
C ASP A 17 -37.73 10.82 -4.97
N ALA A 18 -37.70 11.25 -3.71
CA ALA A 18 -37.30 10.40 -2.59
C ALA A 18 -38.18 9.15 -2.39
N ALA A 19 -39.49 9.24 -2.66
CA ALA A 19 -40.39 8.10 -2.50
C ALA A 19 -40.14 7.05 -3.60
N THR A 20 -39.91 7.50 -4.83
CA THR A 20 -39.57 6.66 -5.97
C THR A 20 -38.23 5.95 -5.76
N LEU A 21 -37.20 6.65 -5.24
CA LEU A 21 -35.92 6.04 -4.90
C LEU A 21 -36.02 5.01 -3.76
N ARG A 22 -36.76 5.32 -2.69
CA ARG A 22 -37.02 4.36 -1.59
C ARG A 22 -37.72 3.10 -2.10
N ALA A 23 -38.73 3.24 -2.96
CA ALA A 23 -39.44 2.11 -3.54
C ALA A 23 -38.51 1.24 -4.39
N PHE A 24 -37.65 1.86 -5.20
CA PHE A 24 -36.64 1.15 -5.97
C PHE A 24 -35.65 0.39 -5.05
N MET A 25 -35.09 1.05 -4.04
CA MET A 25 -34.19 0.40 -3.09
C MET A 25 -34.86 -0.81 -2.41
N LYS A 26 -36.13 -0.67 -2.00
CA LYS A 26 -36.90 -1.76 -1.39
C LYS A 26 -37.10 -2.95 -2.34
N ASP A 27 -37.36 -2.70 -3.63
CA ASP A 27 -37.42 -3.76 -4.66
C ASP A 27 -36.08 -4.49 -4.80
N ILE A 28 -34.97 -3.74 -4.89
CA ILE A 28 -33.63 -4.32 -4.94
C ILE A 28 -33.34 -5.15 -3.69
N GLY A 29 -33.67 -4.63 -2.50
CA GLY A 29 -33.52 -5.37 -1.24
C GLY A 29 -34.33 -6.67 -1.22
N ALA A 30 -35.56 -6.67 -1.73
CA ALA A 30 -36.38 -7.88 -1.83
C ALA A 30 -35.77 -8.91 -2.79
N ARG A 31 -35.22 -8.46 -3.93
CA ARG A 31 -34.55 -9.33 -4.90
C ARG A 31 -33.26 -9.93 -4.36
N LEU A 32 -32.46 -9.15 -3.62
CA LEU A 32 -31.24 -9.62 -2.97
C LEU A 32 -31.52 -10.70 -1.92
N LYS A 33 -32.66 -10.64 -1.22
CA LYS A 33 -33.07 -11.70 -0.29
C LYS A 33 -33.32 -13.02 -1.02
N VAL A 34 -34.04 -13.00 -2.13
CA VAL A 34 -34.34 -14.21 -2.92
C VAL A 34 -33.05 -14.81 -3.49
N GLU A 35 -32.18 -14.01 -4.10
CA GLU A 35 -30.91 -14.50 -4.66
C GLU A 35 -29.92 -14.96 -3.56
N GLY A 36 -29.99 -14.36 -2.37
CA GLY A 36 -29.17 -14.73 -1.21
C GLY A 36 -29.63 -16.00 -0.49
N GLU A 37 -30.90 -16.41 -0.59
CA GLU A 37 -31.38 -17.69 -0.05
C GLU A 37 -30.87 -18.90 -0.86
N GLU A 38 -30.61 -18.70 -2.15
CA GLU A 38 -30.05 -19.72 -3.05
C GLU A 38 -28.52 -19.83 -2.96
N SER A 39 -27.85 -18.90 -2.28
CA SER A 39 -26.39 -18.78 -2.18
C SER A 39 -25.91 -18.83 -0.73
N TYR A 40 -24.80 -19.52 -0.45
CA TYR A 40 -24.17 -19.51 0.89
C TYR A 40 -23.54 -18.14 1.26
N ALA A 41 -23.49 -17.18 0.32
CA ALA A 41 -22.96 -15.84 0.49
C ALA A 41 -23.98 -14.77 0.06
N PRO A 42 -24.08 -13.64 0.78
CA PRO A 42 -25.00 -12.56 0.41
C PRO A 42 -24.63 -11.98 -0.96
N ALA A 43 -25.63 -11.71 -1.80
CA ALA A 43 -25.44 -11.05 -3.08
C ALA A 43 -24.83 -9.64 -2.88
N VAL A 44 -23.69 -9.38 -3.54
CA VAL A 44 -22.92 -8.13 -3.39
C VAL A 44 -23.21 -7.21 -4.57
N LEU A 45 -23.73 -6.02 -4.29
CA LEU A 45 -23.98 -4.99 -5.31
C LEU A 45 -22.65 -4.46 -5.89
N SER A 46 -22.63 -4.09 -7.17
CA SER A 46 -21.42 -3.53 -7.78
C SER A 46 -21.05 -2.16 -7.17
N ILE A 47 -19.78 -1.78 -7.27
CA ILE A 47 -19.35 -0.43 -6.86
C ILE A 47 -20.08 0.65 -7.67
N LYS A 48 -20.30 0.41 -8.97
CA LYS A 48 -21.05 1.30 -9.85
C LYS A 48 -22.49 1.49 -9.36
N PHE A 49 -23.16 0.40 -9.00
CA PHE A 49 -24.50 0.45 -8.43
C PHE A 49 -24.53 1.34 -7.19
N CYS A 50 -23.64 1.05 -6.23
CA CYS A 50 -23.54 1.80 -4.98
C CYS A 50 -23.31 3.30 -5.22
N ARG A 51 -22.42 3.65 -6.17
CA ARG A 51 -22.14 5.04 -6.53
C ARG A 51 -23.39 5.76 -7.04
N LEU A 52 -24.12 5.16 -7.97
CA LEU A 52 -25.31 5.76 -8.57
C LEU A 52 -26.45 5.95 -7.55
N VAL A 53 -26.61 5.02 -6.60
CA VAL A 53 -27.57 5.19 -5.50
C VAL A 53 -27.17 6.37 -4.60
N CYS A 54 -25.90 6.47 -4.21
CA CYS A 54 -25.41 7.61 -3.42
C CYS A 54 -25.61 8.95 -4.13
N GLU A 55 -25.37 9.01 -5.45
CA GLU A 55 -25.58 10.22 -6.25
C GLU A 55 -27.06 10.65 -6.25
N LEU A 56 -27.98 9.70 -6.46
CA LEU A 56 -29.42 9.96 -6.39
C LEU A 56 -29.87 10.33 -4.98
N ALA A 57 -29.33 9.70 -3.93
CA ALA A 57 -29.65 10.05 -2.55
C ALA A 57 -29.31 11.52 -2.25
N VAL A 58 -28.16 12.00 -2.72
CA VAL A 58 -27.80 13.42 -2.64
C VAL A 58 -28.78 14.31 -3.41
N GLU A 59 -29.15 13.93 -4.64
CA GLU A 59 -30.09 14.71 -5.47
C GLU A 59 -31.50 14.80 -4.86
N THR A 60 -31.97 13.73 -4.22
CA THR A 60 -33.28 13.71 -3.54
C THR A 60 -33.32 14.56 -2.27
N GLY A 61 -32.16 14.84 -1.66
CA GLY A 61 -32.07 15.64 -0.43
C GLY A 61 -32.66 14.96 0.81
N ASP A 62 -32.82 13.63 0.81
CA ASP A 62 -33.43 12.88 1.91
C ASP A 62 -32.37 12.11 2.73
N PRO A 63 -32.04 12.54 3.96
CA PRO A 63 -31.01 11.91 4.77
C PRO A 63 -31.40 10.48 5.23
N GLU A 64 -32.69 10.13 5.23
CA GLU A 64 -33.11 8.79 5.59
C GLU A 64 -32.68 7.76 4.54
N ILE A 65 -32.72 8.13 3.27
CA ILE A 65 -32.25 7.27 2.17
C ILE A 65 -30.77 6.97 2.34
N VAL A 66 -29.99 8.00 2.70
CA VAL A 66 -28.56 7.87 2.99
C VAL A 66 -28.33 6.93 4.18
N ARG A 67 -29.04 7.16 5.29
CA ARG A 67 -28.97 6.31 6.48
C ARG A 67 -29.30 4.86 6.13
N ASP A 68 -30.40 4.62 5.44
CA ASP A 68 -30.87 3.28 5.09
C ASP A 68 -29.89 2.57 4.14
N PHE A 69 -29.26 3.31 3.22
CA PHE A 69 -28.23 2.78 2.33
C PHE A 69 -26.99 2.28 3.11
N PHE A 70 -26.50 3.07 4.07
CA PHE A 70 -25.33 2.72 4.88
C PHE A 70 -25.64 1.81 6.07
N THR A 71 -26.91 1.62 6.43
CA THR A 71 -27.27 0.78 7.55
C THR A 71 -26.93 -0.65 7.22
N ASN A 72 -25.81 -1.11 7.80
CA ASN A 72 -25.41 -2.50 7.73
C ASN A 72 -26.26 -3.29 8.71
N THR A 73 -27.11 -4.16 8.19
CA THR A 73 -27.87 -5.10 8.99
C THR A 73 -27.00 -6.32 9.21
N ASP A 74 -26.50 -6.47 10.44
CA ASP A 74 -25.71 -7.61 10.89
C ASP A 74 -26.28 -8.94 10.39
N TYR A 75 -25.76 -9.43 9.26
CA TYR A 75 -26.12 -10.71 8.71
C TYR A 75 -25.51 -11.87 9.53
N TYR A 76 -24.51 -11.59 10.38
CA TYR A 76 -23.76 -12.65 11.07
C TYR A 76 -23.68 -12.59 12.60
N ILE A 77 -24.00 -11.46 13.27
CA ILE A 77 -23.53 -11.33 14.66
C ILE A 77 -24.56 -11.60 15.75
N ASN A 78 -25.85 -11.24 15.69
CA ASN A 78 -26.72 -11.44 16.88
C ASN A 78 -28.24 -11.46 16.68
N LYS A 79 -28.80 -11.66 15.47
CA LYS A 79 -30.26 -11.73 15.29
C LYS A 79 -30.73 -13.11 14.82
N PRO A 80 -31.79 -13.70 15.41
CA PRO A 80 -32.42 -14.90 14.88
C PRO A 80 -32.92 -14.62 13.45
N ARG A 81 -32.79 -15.62 12.56
CA ARG A 81 -33.11 -15.62 11.13
C ARG A 81 -34.51 -15.08 10.76
N ASN A 82 -35.39 -14.88 11.73
CA ASN A 82 -36.82 -14.81 11.53
C ASN A 82 -37.36 -13.36 11.49
N ASN A 83 -36.53 -12.35 11.83
CA ASN A 83 -36.90 -10.93 11.85
C ASN A 83 -35.96 -10.05 10.99
N GLN A 84 -35.47 -10.56 9.85
CA GLN A 84 -34.56 -9.85 8.94
C GLN A 84 -35.33 -9.02 7.90
N GLU A 85 -35.84 -7.86 8.31
CA GLU A 85 -36.57 -6.96 7.41
C GLU A 85 -35.67 -6.14 6.47
N THR A 86 -34.41 -5.94 6.82
CA THR A 86 -33.51 -4.99 6.13
C THR A 86 -32.24 -5.69 5.62
N TRP A 87 -31.82 -5.37 4.40
CA TRP A 87 -30.61 -5.86 3.73
C TRP A 87 -29.56 -4.75 3.68
N ALA A 88 -28.28 -5.09 3.80
CA ALA A 88 -27.18 -4.13 3.73
C ALA A 88 -26.83 -3.81 2.26
N TYR A 89 -27.23 -2.64 1.77
CA TYR A 89 -26.87 -2.19 0.41
C TYR A 89 -25.36 -1.94 0.25
N CYS A 90 -24.69 -1.57 1.34
CA CYS A 90 -23.25 -1.30 1.39
C CYS A 90 -22.39 -2.52 1.81
N TRP A 91 -22.88 -3.75 1.65
CA TRP A 91 -22.10 -4.94 2.05
C TRP A 91 -20.83 -5.09 1.21
N GLY A 92 -19.69 -5.23 1.88
CA GLY A 92 -18.41 -5.53 1.22
C GLY A 92 -17.91 -4.44 0.26
N LEU A 93 -17.85 -3.17 0.68
CA LEU A 93 -17.29 -2.08 -0.15
C LEU A 93 -15.75 -2.02 -0.16
N GLU A 94 -15.07 -2.74 0.72
CA GLU A 94 -13.61 -2.68 0.87
C GLU A 94 -12.88 -3.54 -0.16
N LYS A 95 -11.65 -3.13 -0.50
CA LYS A 95 -10.69 -3.90 -1.31
C LYS A 95 -11.18 -4.32 -2.70
N ARG A 96 -12.31 -3.78 -3.14
CA ARG A 96 -12.88 -4.03 -4.45
C ARG A 96 -12.32 -3.07 -5.48
N LYS A 97 -12.14 -3.59 -6.69
CA LYS A 97 -11.81 -2.78 -7.85
C LYS A 97 -12.77 -1.60 -7.98
N ASP A 98 -12.21 -0.43 -8.29
CA ASP A 98 -12.90 0.84 -8.55
C ASP A 98 -13.63 1.45 -7.33
N ASN A 99 -13.42 0.93 -6.10
CA ASN A 99 -14.09 1.46 -4.91
C ASN A 99 -13.66 2.88 -4.51
N ASP A 100 -12.58 3.40 -5.11
CA ASP A 100 -12.18 4.80 -5.06
C ASP A 100 -13.27 5.74 -5.62
N ALA A 101 -14.06 5.27 -6.60
CA ALA A 101 -15.16 6.03 -7.18
C ALA A 101 -16.28 6.36 -6.17
N LEU A 102 -16.32 5.70 -5.01
CA LEU A 102 -17.28 6.00 -3.95
C LEU A 102 -16.83 7.17 -3.06
N ILE A 103 -15.54 7.44 -2.98
CA ILE A 103 -15.00 8.46 -2.07
C ILE A 103 -15.62 9.83 -2.35
N PRO A 104 -15.66 10.37 -3.59
CA PRO A 104 -16.17 11.71 -3.83
C PRO A 104 -17.67 11.86 -3.48
N VAL A 105 -18.48 10.85 -3.78
CA VAL A 105 -19.93 10.91 -3.50
C VAL A 105 -20.22 10.74 -2.00
N ILE A 106 -19.46 9.92 -1.28
CA ILE A 106 -19.60 9.79 0.18
C ILE A 106 -19.14 11.07 0.88
N THR A 107 -18.04 11.69 0.44
CA THR A 107 -17.63 13.01 0.92
C THR A 107 -18.70 14.07 0.65
N LYS A 108 -19.34 14.03 -0.53
CA LYS A 108 -20.46 14.93 -0.85
C LYS A 108 -21.65 14.72 0.08
N ILE A 109 -22.02 13.47 0.37
CA ILE A 109 -23.06 13.13 1.36
C ILE A 109 -22.72 13.76 2.72
N ALA A 110 -21.50 13.55 3.20
CA ALA A 110 -21.07 14.06 4.50
C ALA A 110 -20.96 15.59 4.60
N ARG A 111 -20.85 16.29 3.47
CA ARG A 111 -20.96 17.76 3.40
C ARG A 111 -22.40 18.26 3.26
N THR A 112 -23.31 17.44 2.74
CA THR A 112 -24.68 17.85 2.39
C THR A 112 -25.65 17.65 3.55
N PHE A 113 -25.54 16.53 4.25
CA PHE A 113 -26.49 16.12 5.29
C PHE A 113 -25.91 16.33 6.69
N ASP A 114 -26.78 16.54 7.68
CA ASP A 114 -26.36 16.61 9.08
C ASP A 114 -25.82 15.24 9.51
N TRP A 115 -24.61 15.23 10.08
CA TRP A 115 -23.92 14.01 10.50
C TRP A 115 -24.76 13.17 11.47
N LYS A 116 -25.60 13.80 12.30
CA LYS A 116 -26.44 13.08 13.26
C LYS A 116 -27.48 12.15 12.61
N ASP A 117 -27.83 12.39 11.34
CA ASP A 117 -28.91 11.68 10.68
C ASP A 117 -28.46 10.33 10.09
N PHE A 118 -27.18 10.21 9.70
CA PHE A 118 -26.66 9.02 9.00
C PHE A 118 -25.24 8.60 9.45
N GLY A 119 -24.54 9.42 10.24
CA GLY A 119 -23.12 9.27 10.55
C GLY A 119 -22.79 7.94 11.23
N ASP A 120 -23.61 7.52 12.20
CA ASP A 120 -23.45 6.23 12.87
C ASP A 120 -23.56 5.06 11.88
N ALA A 121 -24.49 5.13 10.93
CA ALA A 121 -24.67 4.10 9.90
C ALA A 121 -23.43 4.02 8.98
N LEU A 122 -22.90 5.16 8.53
CA LEU A 122 -21.67 5.20 7.72
C LEU A 122 -20.47 4.64 8.51
N VAL A 123 -20.32 5.06 9.77
CA VAL A 123 -19.24 4.59 10.64
C VAL A 123 -19.33 3.09 10.85
N SER A 124 -20.52 2.54 11.11
CA SER A 124 -20.74 1.11 11.24
C SER A 124 -20.43 0.35 9.93
N CYS A 125 -20.84 0.86 8.77
CA CYS A 125 -20.53 0.26 7.47
C CYS A 125 -19.02 0.18 7.20
N LEU A 126 -18.27 1.22 7.61
CA LEU A 126 -16.80 1.26 7.54
C LEU A 126 -16.09 0.54 8.72
N GLY A 127 -16.82 0.19 9.78
CA GLY A 127 -16.29 -0.45 10.98
C GLY A 127 -16.19 -1.98 10.90
N ILE A 128 -17.23 -2.63 10.38
CA ILE A 128 -17.44 -4.10 10.46
C ILE A 128 -16.64 -4.83 9.40
N SER A 129 -15.83 -5.83 9.77
CA SER A 129 -15.18 -6.74 8.80
C SER A 129 -16.20 -7.70 8.18
N THR A 130 -16.22 -7.81 6.85
CA THR A 130 -17.10 -8.76 6.15
C THR A 130 -16.25 -9.79 5.44
N TYR A 131 -16.59 -11.07 5.57
CA TYR A 131 -16.02 -12.15 4.77
C TYR A 131 -16.50 -11.98 3.31
N ALA A 132 -15.81 -11.12 2.54
CA ALA A 132 -15.99 -11.05 1.10
C ALA A 132 -14.92 -11.94 0.44
N PRO A 133 -15.27 -12.72 -0.60
CA PRO A 133 -14.29 -13.48 -1.35
C PRO A 133 -13.24 -12.53 -1.94
N ILE A 134 -11.97 -12.83 -1.65
CA ILE A 134 -10.81 -12.03 -2.04
C ILE A 134 -10.58 -12.28 -3.55
N GLU A 135 -11.28 -11.54 -4.40
CA GLU A 135 -10.79 -11.27 -5.75
C GLU A 135 -9.77 -10.14 -5.63
N GLU A 136 -8.56 -10.36 -6.17
CA GLU A 136 -7.39 -9.46 -6.21
C GLU A 136 -7.56 -8.14 -5.44
N ASP A 137 -6.92 -8.07 -4.25
CA ASP A 137 -6.92 -6.92 -3.31
C ASP A 137 -6.36 -5.64 -3.96
N THR A 138 -7.18 -5.01 -4.80
CA THR A 138 -6.81 -3.89 -5.68
C THR A 138 -7.40 -2.57 -5.22
N GLY A 139 -8.51 -2.59 -4.49
CA GLY A 139 -9.18 -1.39 -3.96
C GLY A 139 -8.61 -0.86 -2.63
N TYR A 140 -9.27 0.15 -2.07
CA TYR A 140 -8.99 0.68 -0.74
C TYR A 140 -9.70 -0.13 0.36
N SER A 141 -9.02 -0.37 1.46
CA SER A 141 -9.61 -0.86 2.71
C SER A 141 -10.55 0.18 3.34
N ARG A 142 -11.39 -0.23 4.29
CA ARG A 142 -12.31 0.69 4.98
C ARG A 142 -11.59 1.83 5.73
N MET A 143 -10.43 1.54 6.32
CA MET A 143 -9.60 2.55 6.97
C MET A 143 -9.11 3.57 5.94
N GLU A 144 -8.63 3.10 4.78
CA GLU A 144 -8.16 3.96 3.71
C GLU A 144 -9.28 4.83 3.14
N MET A 145 -10.45 4.25 2.88
CA MET A 145 -11.64 5.00 2.46
C MET A 145 -12.03 6.05 3.50
N ALA A 146 -12.06 5.70 4.80
CA ALA A 146 -12.39 6.65 5.86
C ALA A 146 -11.42 7.85 5.88
N LEU A 147 -10.11 7.59 5.72
CA LEU A 147 -9.09 8.64 5.63
C LEU A 147 -9.24 9.52 4.38
N LEU A 148 -9.55 8.93 3.24
CA LEU A 148 -9.76 9.69 2.00
C LEU A 148 -11.04 10.53 2.07
N ILE A 149 -12.11 10.00 2.67
CA ILE A 149 -13.35 10.75 2.88
C ILE A 149 -13.11 11.92 3.82
N LEU A 150 -12.49 11.66 4.98
CA LEU A 150 -12.27 12.70 6.00
C LEU A 150 -11.30 13.79 5.54
N ASP A 151 -10.33 13.46 4.68
CA ASP A 151 -9.40 14.45 4.11
C ASP A 151 -10.12 15.48 3.23
N GLY A 152 -11.27 15.09 2.67
CA GLY A 152 -12.17 15.97 1.94
C GLY A 152 -13.23 16.65 2.80
N LEU A 153 -13.19 16.59 4.14
CA LEU A 153 -14.19 17.24 5.00
C LEU A 153 -13.63 18.46 5.70
N ASP A 154 -14.51 19.43 5.97
CA ASP A 154 -14.23 20.53 6.89
C ASP A 154 -14.21 20.03 8.34
N THR A 155 -13.58 20.79 9.23
CA THR A 155 -13.52 20.45 10.67
C THR A 155 -14.92 20.34 11.26
N GLY A 156 -15.20 19.22 11.92
CA GLY A 156 -16.49 18.97 12.57
C GLY A 156 -16.72 17.50 12.92
N ALA A 157 -17.93 17.19 13.38
CA ALA A 157 -18.29 15.87 13.93
C ALA A 157 -18.03 14.70 12.97
N ALA A 158 -18.27 14.90 11.67
CA ALA A 158 -18.01 13.88 10.65
C ALA A 158 -16.50 13.58 10.51
N GLN A 159 -15.68 14.63 10.46
CA GLN A 159 -14.22 14.50 10.40
C GLN A 159 -13.68 13.81 11.65
N ASP A 160 -14.13 14.22 12.85
CA ASP A 160 -13.70 13.66 14.13
C ASP A 160 -14.05 12.16 14.26
N ALA A 161 -15.26 11.78 13.87
CA ALA A 161 -15.72 10.39 13.95
C ALA A 161 -14.95 9.46 12.99
N LEU A 162 -14.72 9.89 11.75
CA LEU A 162 -13.94 9.14 10.77
C LEU A 162 -12.47 9.05 11.16
N LEU A 163 -11.90 10.14 11.70
CA LEU A 163 -10.53 10.18 12.19
C LEU A 163 -10.34 9.20 13.35
N LYS A 164 -11.25 9.22 14.33
CA LYS A 164 -11.24 8.27 15.44
C LYS A 164 -11.21 6.82 14.95
N MET A 165 -12.12 6.47 14.03
CA MET A 165 -12.16 5.12 13.46
C MET A 165 -10.87 4.75 12.73
N ALA A 166 -10.37 5.64 11.86
CA ALA A 166 -9.17 5.39 11.09
C ALA A 166 -7.95 5.18 11.99
N MET A 167 -7.81 5.99 13.04
CA MET A 167 -6.72 5.87 14.01
C MET A 167 -6.85 4.60 14.85
N GLU A 168 -8.06 4.21 15.27
CA GLU A 168 -8.29 2.95 15.99
C GLU A 168 -7.94 1.71 15.15
N LYS A 169 -8.16 1.76 13.84
CA LYS A 169 -7.74 0.71 12.90
C LYS A 169 -6.23 0.74 12.66
N SER A 170 -5.67 1.93 12.44
CA SER A 170 -4.22 2.11 12.23
C SER A 170 -3.40 1.63 13.43
N ALA A 171 -3.89 1.89 14.65
CA ALA A 171 -3.24 1.50 15.90
C ALA A 171 -3.20 -0.03 16.14
N LYS A 172 -3.87 -0.83 15.29
CA LYS A 172 -3.85 -2.30 15.34
C LYS A 172 -2.90 -2.91 14.31
N LEU A 173 -2.32 -2.10 13.43
CA LEU A 173 -1.38 -2.54 12.40
C LEU A 173 0.03 -2.70 12.97
N THR A 174 0.80 -3.57 12.34
CA THR A 174 2.26 -3.60 12.45
C THR A 174 2.89 -2.42 11.71
N THR A 175 4.16 -2.15 11.98
CA THR A 175 4.95 -1.13 11.27
C THR A 175 5.00 -1.37 9.76
N GLU A 176 5.12 -2.63 9.34
CA GLU A 176 5.19 -3.06 7.96
C GLU A 176 3.84 -2.90 7.24
N GLU A 177 2.74 -3.28 7.89
CA GLU A 177 1.39 -3.08 7.37
C GLU A 177 1.05 -1.58 7.25
N LEU A 178 1.45 -0.79 8.25
CA LEU A 178 1.25 0.67 8.25
C LEU A 178 2.00 1.31 7.06
N CYS A 179 3.26 0.94 6.84
CA CYS A 179 4.07 1.45 5.71
C CYS A 179 3.60 0.94 4.35
N SER A 180 2.94 -0.22 4.30
CA SER A 180 2.38 -0.79 3.06
C SER A 180 1.01 -0.22 2.68
N SER A 181 0.39 0.57 3.57
CA SER A 181 -0.89 1.25 3.33
C SER A 181 -0.80 2.22 2.15
N LYS A 182 -1.79 2.19 1.26
CA LYS A 182 -1.86 3.09 0.09
C LYS A 182 -2.04 4.55 0.50
N VAL A 183 -2.47 4.80 1.73
CA VAL A 183 -2.72 6.14 2.28
C VAL A 183 -1.80 6.49 3.45
N VAL A 184 -0.65 5.83 3.59
CA VAL A 184 0.27 6.05 4.73
C VAL A 184 0.61 7.54 4.95
N GLY A 185 0.75 8.33 3.89
CA GLY A 185 0.97 9.77 4.00
C GLY A 185 -0.21 10.52 4.64
N LEU A 186 -1.46 10.12 4.35
CA LEU A 186 -2.63 10.67 5.04
C LEU A 186 -2.68 10.25 6.51
N ILE A 187 -2.29 9.02 6.84
CA ILE A 187 -2.21 8.59 8.24
C ILE A 187 -1.23 9.52 8.98
N LEU A 188 -0.02 9.72 8.44
CA LEU A 188 0.98 10.59 9.05
C LEU A 188 0.50 12.05 9.14
N LYS A 189 -0.08 12.60 8.07
CA LYS A 189 -0.71 13.93 8.04
C LYS A 189 -1.68 14.11 9.20
N TRP A 190 -2.60 13.16 9.37
CA TRP A 190 -3.62 13.24 10.42
C TRP A 190 -3.06 12.98 11.82
N VAL A 191 -2.04 12.13 11.97
CA VAL A 191 -1.34 11.96 13.25
C VAL A 191 -0.70 13.27 13.71
N VAL A 192 -0.06 14.01 12.78
CA VAL A 192 0.59 15.29 13.10
C VAL A 192 -0.43 16.39 13.39
N ARG A 193 -1.54 16.43 12.64
CA ARG A 193 -2.59 17.45 12.78
C ARG A 193 -3.50 17.26 13.99
N SER A 194 -3.65 16.03 14.47
CA SER A 194 -4.60 15.71 15.54
C SER A 194 -4.08 16.11 16.92
N ASN A 195 -5.00 16.56 17.78
CA ASN A 195 -4.73 16.68 19.20
C ASN A 195 -4.33 15.31 19.79
N SER A 196 -3.41 15.33 20.75
CA SER A 196 -2.98 14.11 21.43
C SER A 196 -4.16 13.38 22.08
N ASN A 197 -4.27 12.11 21.73
CA ASN A 197 -5.15 11.14 22.38
C ASN A 197 -4.47 9.78 22.32
N PRO A 198 -4.82 8.83 23.20
CA PRO A 198 -4.08 7.58 23.35
C PRO A 198 -3.94 6.77 22.06
N THR A 199 -4.95 6.81 21.18
CA THR A 199 -4.93 6.08 19.90
C THR A 199 -4.01 6.75 18.89
N VAL A 200 -4.08 8.08 18.75
CA VAL A 200 -3.19 8.83 17.85
C VAL A 200 -1.75 8.75 18.35
N ASP A 201 -1.53 8.82 19.66
CA ASP A 201 -0.20 8.71 20.28
C ASP A 201 0.39 7.32 20.00
N LYS A 202 -0.41 6.26 20.10
CA LYS A 202 0.04 4.91 19.73
C LYS A 202 0.46 4.82 18.25
N VAL A 203 -0.26 5.47 17.33
CA VAL A 203 0.15 5.50 15.91
C VAL A 203 1.40 6.35 15.71
N ALA A 204 1.53 7.47 16.43
CA ALA A 204 2.74 8.29 16.44
C ALA A 204 3.96 7.50 16.92
N ASP A 205 3.81 6.67 17.96
CA ASP A 205 4.86 5.80 18.48
C ASP A 205 5.25 4.73 17.46
N LEU A 206 4.28 4.14 16.74
CA LEU A 206 4.55 3.21 15.65
C LEU A 206 5.42 3.86 14.57
N PHE A 207 5.07 5.08 14.13
CA PHE A 207 5.90 5.85 13.21
C PHE A 207 7.29 6.14 13.81
N GLY A 208 7.34 6.57 15.07
CA GLY A 208 8.58 6.88 15.78
C GLY A 208 9.53 5.69 15.89
N GLN A 209 9.02 4.46 15.87
CA GLN A 209 9.81 3.22 15.94
C GLN A 209 10.16 2.62 14.57
N LEU A 210 9.75 3.24 13.47
CA LEU A 210 9.99 2.71 12.13
C LEU A 210 11.46 2.50 11.82
N ASP A 211 11.74 1.39 11.15
CA ASP A 211 13.00 1.18 10.45
C ASP A 211 13.13 2.24 9.34
N PRO A 212 14.21 3.03 9.31
CA PRO A 212 14.40 4.06 8.29
C PRO A 212 14.37 3.55 6.85
N SER A 213 14.64 2.26 6.61
CA SER A 213 14.53 1.64 5.29
C SER A 213 13.09 1.55 4.78
N LEU A 214 12.09 1.50 5.69
CA LEU A 214 10.67 1.46 5.37
C LEU A 214 10.07 2.85 5.10
N LEU A 215 10.77 3.91 5.47
CA LEU A 215 10.40 5.29 5.16
C LEU A 215 10.66 5.56 3.67
N SER A 216 9.67 5.24 2.82
CA SER A 216 9.77 5.49 1.39
C SER A 216 9.68 7.00 1.08
N PRO A 217 10.29 7.45 -0.03
CA PRO A 217 10.11 8.83 -0.50
C PRO A 217 8.63 9.21 -0.63
N ALA A 218 7.80 8.31 -1.15
CA ALA A 218 6.37 8.53 -1.33
C ALA A 218 5.61 8.73 -0.01
N LEU A 219 6.06 8.10 1.09
CA LEU A 219 5.48 8.34 2.41
C LEU A 219 5.74 9.78 2.85
N LEU A 220 6.96 10.28 2.63
CA LEU A 220 7.34 11.63 3.01
C LEU A 220 6.73 12.66 2.05
N GLU A 221 6.86 12.53 0.73
CA GLU A 221 6.30 13.48 -0.26
C GLU A 221 4.80 13.74 -0.06
N ASN A 222 3.99 12.68 0.05
CA ASN A 222 2.54 12.81 0.29
C ASN A 222 2.21 13.46 1.65
N SER A 223 3.10 13.30 2.62
CA SER A 223 2.94 13.95 3.92
C SER A 223 3.31 15.43 3.81
N LEU A 224 4.43 15.74 3.14
CA LEU A 224 5.02 17.08 2.99
C LEU A 224 4.14 18.04 2.20
N GLU A 225 3.50 17.61 1.11
CA GLU A 225 2.54 18.44 0.35
C GLU A 225 1.34 18.87 1.22
N GLY A 226 1.02 18.12 2.28
CA GLY A 226 -0.04 18.45 3.24
C GLY A 226 0.39 19.42 4.37
N PHE A 227 1.67 19.81 4.44
CA PHE A 227 2.23 20.64 5.52
C PHE A 227 2.60 22.07 5.10
N ASP A 228 2.30 22.47 3.86
CA ASP A 228 2.56 23.83 3.37
C ASP A 228 1.75 24.93 4.11
N ASP A 229 0.78 24.54 4.94
CA ASP A 229 0.13 25.43 5.90
C ASP A 229 0.63 25.16 7.32
N VAL A 230 1.61 25.97 7.74
CA VAL A 230 2.00 26.24 9.13
C VAL A 230 2.43 25.02 9.96
N VAL A 231 3.61 24.49 9.66
CA VAL A 231 4.38 23.57 10.56
C VAL A 231 4.55 24.14 11.99
N ALA A 232 4.42 25.46 12.16
CA ALA A 232 4.62 26.13 13.45
C ALA A 232 3.52 25.88 14.51
N ASN A 233 2.36 25.30 14.17
CA ASN A 233 1.23 25.16 15.11
C ASN A 233 0.85 23.72 15.47
N TYR A 234 1.54 22.70 14.91
CA TYR A 234 1.18 21.31 15.17
C TYR A 234 1.97 20.72 16.33
N GLN A 235 1.26 20.15 17.32
CA GLN A 235 1.85 19.55 18.53
C GLN A 235 2.85 18.43 18.24
N LYS A 236 2.75 17.77 17.08
CA LYS A 236 3.57 16.63 16.69
C LYS A 236 4.43 16.90 15.46
N ALA A 237 4.72 18.17 15.16
CA ALA A 237 5.67 18.54 14.11
C ALA A 237 7.05 17.88 14.30
N ASP A 238 7.45 17.65 15.55
CA ASP A 238 8.70 16.96 15.92
C ASP A 238 8.75 15.52 15.40
N LEU A 239 7.61 14.84 15.25
CA LEU A 239 7.57 13.49 14.68
C LEU A 239 8.05 13.50 13.22
N LEU A 240 7.58 14.45 12.42
CA LEU A 240 7.99 14.56 11.02
C LEU A 240 9.49 14.88 10.93
N THR A 241 9.98 15.80 11.74
CA THR A 241 11.42 16.12 11.85
C THR A 241 12.24 14.89 12.23
N LEU A 242 11.77 14.09 13.20
CA LEU A 242 12.40 12.85 13.62
C LEU A 242 12.48 11.83 12.47
N LEU A 243 11.38 11.63 11.74
CA LEU A 243 11.32 10.69 10.61
C LEU A 243 12.25 11.11 9.47
N VAL A 244 12.24 12.40 9.12
CA VAL A 244 13.14 12.97 8.10
C VAL A 244 14.60 12.80 8.51
N SER A 245 14.95 13.10 9.77
CA SER A 245 16.30 12.94 10.28
C SER A 245 16.79 11.49 10.22
N LYS A 246 15.96 10.55 10.70
CA LYS A 246 16.23 9.10 10.61
C LYS A 246 16.49 8.64 9.18
N ARG A 247 15.67 9.11 8.22
CA ARG A 247 15.81 8.75 6.81
C ARG A 247 17.09 9.34 6.19
N ILE A 248 17.42 10.59 6.52
CA ILE A 248 18.68 11.23 6.08
C ILE A 248 19.89 10.43 6.55
N ASP A 249 19.95 10.05 7.82
CA ASP A 249 21.10 9.31 8.37
C ASP A 249 21.23 7.92 7.76
N TRP A 250 20.10 7.24 7.54
CA TRP A 250 20.08 5.98 6.81
C TRP A 250 20.59 6.14 5.37
N LEU A 251 20.13 7.16 4.63
CA LEU A 251 20.57 7.43 3.26
C LEU A 251 22.07 7.71 3.18
N LYS A 252 22.62 8.50 4.10
CA LYS A 252 24.08 8.74 4.18
C LYS A 252 24.84 7.42 4.33
N ASN A 253 24.43 6.56 5.26
CA ASN A 253 25.06 5.26 5.47
C ASN A 253 24.97 4.36 4.22
N GLN A 254 23.83 4.35 3.52
CA GLN A 254 23.67 3.59 2.29
C GLN A 254 24.54 4.14 1.15
N ILE A 255 24.61 5.47 1.01
CA ILE A 255 25.44 6.15 0.00
C ILE A 255 26.91 5.83 0.25
N ASP A 256 27.41 5.97 1.49
CA ASP A 256 28.80 5.67 1.84
C ASP A 256 29.18 4.20 1.55
N GLY A 257 28.24 3.28 1.74
CA GLY A 257 28.40 1.87 1.39
C GLY A 257 28.52 1.62 -0.12
N LEU A 258 27.76 2.36 -0.93
CA LEU A 258 27.60 2.16 -2.37
C LEU A 258 28.50 3.05 -3.24
N ASP A 259 28.97 4.20 -2.73
CA ASP A 259 29.81 5.18 -3.45
C ASP A 259 31.28 4.74 -3.49
N LYS A 260 31.49 3.49 -3.94
CA LYS A 260 32.79 2.87 -4.08
C LYS A 260 33.11 2.69 -5.58
N PRO A 261 34.38 2.82 -5.98
CA PRO A 261 34.80 2.47 -7.33
C PRO A 261 34.46 1.02 -7.66
N PHE A 262 34.29 0.73 -8.95
CA PHE A 262 34.03 -0.63 -9.42
C PHE A 262 35.11 -1.60 -8.95
N SER A 263 34.68 -2.72 -8.36
CA SER A 263 35.50 -3.87 -8.02
C SER A 263 34.83 -5.16 -8.50
N TRP A 264 35.64 -6.16 -8.82
CA TRP A 264 35.16 -7.52 -9.06
C TRP A 264 34.85 -8.29 -7.76
N GLN A 265 35.18 -7.71 -6.60
CA GLN A 265 34.84 -8.28 -5.29
C GLN A 265 33.39 -7.96 -4.93
N MET A 266 32.62 -9.00 -4.64
CA MET A 266 31.25 -8.88 -4.12
C MET A 266 31.28 -9.34 -2.66
N LEU A 267 31.74 -8.47 -1.75
CA LEU A 267 32.07 -8.84 -0.37
C LEU A 267 30.91 -9.49 0.40
N ASP A 268 29.69 -9.03 0.13
CA ASP A 268 28.47 -9.52 0.78
C ASP A 268 27.76 -10.63 -0.02
N ALA A 269 28.41 -11.16 -1.07
CA ALA A 269 27.87 -12.26 -1.87
C ALA A 269 27.60 -13.48 -0.98
N GLN A 270 26.46 -14.13 -1.19
CA GLN A 270 26.10 -15.38 -0.52
C GLN A 270 25.88 -16.47 -1.56
N PHE A 271 26.44 -17.65 -1.33
CA PHE A 271 26.24 -18.83 -2.16
C PHE A 271 26.09 -20.07 -1.27
N PRO A 272 24.89 -20.31 -0.72
CA PRO A 272 24.66 -21.35 0.30
C PRO A 272 25.05 -22.77 -0.17
N ASP A 273 24.91 -23.05 -1.46
CA ASP A 273 25.15 -24.37 -2.04
C ASP A 273 26.64 -24.75 -2.13
N ASN A 274 27.57 -23.78 -2.11
CA ASN A 274 29.00 -24.03 -2.29
C ASN A 274 29.90 -22.89 -1.76
N ALA A 275 30.59 -23.16 -0.65
CA ALA A 275 31.48 -22.19 0.02
C ALA A 275 32.66 -21.72 -0.85
N GLN A 276 33.19 -22.55 -1.76
CA GLN A 276 34.28 -22.13 -2.66
C GLN A 276 33.78 -21.18 -3.74
N VAL A 277 32.54 -21.36 -4.20
CA VAL A 277 31.88 -20.39 -5.10
C VAL A 277 31.65 -19.08 -4.37
N GLU A 278 31.19 -19.12 -3.11
CA GLU A 278 31.02 -17.93 -2.28
C GLU A 278 32.35 -17.17 -2.10
N GLU A 279 33.42 -17.87 -1.73
CA GLU A 279 34.76 -17.30 -1.57
C GLU A 279 35.26 -16.69 -2.89
N PHE A 280 35.07 -17.38 -4.01
CA PHE A 280 35.38 -16.83 -5.33
C PHE A 280 34.60 -15.54 -5.61
N LEU A 281 33.30 -15.50 -5.30
CA LEU A 281 32.47 -14.31 -5.53
C LEU A 281 32.96 -13.11 -4.71
N ARG A 282 33.37 -13.34 -3.45
CA ARG A 282 33.96 -12.32 -2.58
C ARG A 282 35.39 -11.92 -2.98
N GLY A 283 36.12 -12.81 -3.65
CA GLY A 283 37.50 -12.58 -4.11
C GLY A 283 37.62 -11.65 -5.33
N PRO A 284 38.84 -11.27 -5.74
CA PRO A 284 39.07 -10.36 -6.88
C PRO A 284 39.00 -11.05 -8.25
N ALA A 285 39.06 -12.38 -8.29
CA ALA A 285 39.08 -13.13 -9.54
C ALA A 285 37.78 -12.93 -10.33
N THR A 286 37.90 -12.82 -11.66
CA THR A 286 36.77 -12.58 -12.58
C THR A 286 36.08 -13.85 -13.02
N THR A 287 36.82 -14.96 -13.04
CA THR A 287 36.35 -16.27 -13.50
C THR A 287 36.84 -17.38 -12.58
N MET A 288 36.00 -18.39 -12.36
CA MET A 288 36.37 -19.64 -11.70
C MET A 288 35.88 -20.82 -12.55
N THR A 289 36.65 -21.90 -12.55
CA THR A 289 36.20 -23.18 -13.12
C THR A 289 35.91 -24.16 -11.99
N MET A 290 34.65 -24.54 -11.86
CA MET A 290 34.22 -25.66 -11.03
C MET A 290 34.55 -26.95 -11.76
N ALA A 291 35.66 -27.57 -11.39
CA ALA A 291 36.02 -28.92 -11.82
C ALA A 291 35.85 -29.91 -10.65
N LYS A 292 36.26 -31.17 -10.83
CA LYS A 292 36.07 -32.28 -9.88
C LYS A 292 36.45 -31.98 -8.42
N GLY A 293 37.39 -31.06 -8.16
CA GLY A 293 37.80 -30.64 -6.81
C GLY A 293 36.88 -29.61 -6.14
N VAL A 294 36.02 -28.94 -6.90
CA VAL A 294 35.07 -27.91 -6.42
C VAL A 294 33.64 -28.46 -6.44
N HIS A 295 33.29 -29.19 -7.49
CA HIS A 295 32.01 -29.90 -7.64
C HIS A 295 32.16 -31.03 -8.66
N LYS A 296 31.68 -32.23 -8.31
CA LYS A 296 31.83 -33.42 -9.16
C LYS A 296 30.60 -33.61 -10.05
N PHE A 297 30.76 -33.32 -11.33
CA PHE A 297 29.74 -33.54 -12.36
C PHE A 297 29.79 -34.97 -12.91
N LYS A 298 28.62 -35.56 -13.19
CA LYS A 298 28.49 -36.88 -13.84
C LYS A 298 28.80 -36.85 -15.35
N GLY A 299 28.74 -35.68 -15.97
CA GLY A 299 28.96 -35.46 -17.39
C GLY A 299 28.54 -34.06 -17.82
N PHE A 300 28.68 -33.74 -19.11
CA PHE A 300 28.37 -32.39 -19.63
C PHE A 300 26.91 -31.99 -19.37
N GLN A 301 25.97 -32.91 -19.55
CA GLN A 301 24.55 -32.64 -19.33
C GLN A 301 24.26 -32.26 -17.87
N ASP A 302 24.92 -32.93 -16.92
CA ASP A 302 24.79 -32.65 -15.49
C ASP A 302 25.35 -31.26 -15.14
N ALA A 303 26.53 -30.91 -15.67
CA ALA A 303 27.12 -29.58 -15.56
C ALA A 303 26.22 -28.49 -16.17
N SER A 304 25.62 -28.76 -17.33
CA SER A 304 24.69 -27.84 -18.00
C SER A 304 23.41 -27.62 -17.20
N ASN A 305 22.82 -28.68 -16.66
CA ASN A 305 21.64 -28.60 -15.81
C ASN A 305 21.92 -27.83 -14.51
N CYS A 306 23.10 -28.04 -13.91
CA CYS A 306 23.55 -27.32 -12.72
C CYS A 306 23.68 -25.81 -12.98
N ALA A 307 24.39 -25.43 -14.06
CA ALA A 307 24.50 -24.02 -14.45
C ALA A 307 23.11 -23.40 -14.71
N ALA A 308 22.22 -24.10 -15.42
CA ALA A 308 20.88 -23.61 -15.70
C ALA A 308 19.99 -23.51 -14.45
N LYS A 309 20.18 -24.37 -13.45
CA LYS A 309 19.48 -24.30 -12.15
C LYS A 309 19.89 -23.02 -11.41
N TRP A 310 21.19 -22.83 -11.18
CA TRP A 310 21.70 -21.68 -10.42
C TRP A 310 21.51 -20.33 -11.13
N MET A 311 21.40 -20.32 -12.46
CA MET A 311 21.04 -19.11 -13.21
C MET A 311 19.54 -18.75 -13.10
N ARG A 312 18.68 -19.68 -12.66
CA ARG A 312 17.25 -19.41 -12.40
C ARG A 312 16.98 -18.95 -10.98
N GLU A 313 17.87 -19.24 -10.05
CA GLU A 313 17.77 -18.82 -8.65
C GLU A 313 18.21 -17.36 -8.47
N ALA A 314 17.72 -16.71 -7.41
CA ALA A 314 18.09 -15.35 -7.10
C ALA A 314 19.58 -15.28 -6.68
N GLN A 315 20.32 -14.38 -7.31
CA GLN A 315 21.72 -14.14 -6.96
C GLN A 315 21.79 -13.11 -5.83
N ILE A 316 22.15 -13.55 -4.63
CA ILE A 316 22.13 -12.72 -3.41
C ILE A 316 23.43 -11.90 -3.35
N ASN A 317 23.29 -10.57 -3.46
CA ASN A 317 24.41 -9.61 -3.42
C ASN A 317 25.56 -9.92 -4.40
N ALA A 318 25.24 -10.59 -5.51
CA ALA A 318 26.23 -11.03 -6.49
C ALA A 318 25.69 -10.88 -7.91
N SER A 319 26.60 -10.86 -8.87
CA SER A 319 26.21 -11.09 -10.26
C SER A 319 27.22 -11.92 -11.03
N PHE A 320 26.76 -13.04 -11.59
CA PHE A 320 27.59 -13.92 -12.39
C PHE A 320 26.78 -14.62 -13.48
N LYS A 321 27.50 -15.19 -14.45
CA LYS A 321 27.01 -16.12 -15.45
C LYS A 321 27.71 -17.46 -15.26
N MET A 322 27.01 -18.53 -15.60
CA MET A 322 27.57 -19.88 -15.58
C MET A 322 27.48 -20.51 -16.96
N LYS A 323 28.53 -21.21 -17.37
CA LYS A 323 28.57 -21.95 -18.62
C LYS A 323 29.21 -23.32 -18.39
N ALA A 324 28.52 -24.38 -18.79
CA ALA A 324 29.07 -25.72 -18.77
C ALA A 324 30.09 -25.91 -19.90
N ASN A 325 31.15 -26.65 -19.60
CA ASN A 325 32.22 -27.02 -20.52
C ASN A 325 32.56 -28.50 -20.34
N ALA A 326 33.17 -29.10 -21.35
CA ALA A 326 33.75 -30.45 -21.25
C ALA A 326 35.06 -30.50 -22.02
N ILE A 327 36.13 -30.95 -21.36
CA ILE A 327 37.44 -31.16 -21.96
C ILE A 327 37.86 -32.60 -21.62
N ASN A 328 38.17 -33.40 -22.64
CA ASN A 328 38.64 -34.79 -22.49
C ASN A 328 37.75 -35.63 -21.54
N ALA A 329 36.43 -35.61 -21.78
CA ALA A 329 35.40 -36.27 -20.97
C ALA A 329 35.24 -35.77 -19.51
N ASN A 330 36.00 -34.76 -19.08
CA ASN A 330 35.80 -34.11 -17.78
C ASN A 330 34.88 -32.91 -17.94
N ALA A 331 33.69 -32.99 -17.35
CA ALA A 331 32.73 -31.89 -17.32
C ALA A 331 33.06 -30.88 -16.22
N SER A 332 32.85 -29.60 -16.51
CA SER A 332 33.07 -28.48 -15.59
C SER A 332 32.07 -27.36 -15.83
N VAL A 333 31.94 -26.45 -14.86
CA VAL A 333 31.18 -25.21 -15.02
C VAL A 333 32.11 -24.03 -14.82
N THR A 334 32.15 -23.13 -15.79
CA THR A 334 32.84 -21.85 -15.64
C THR A 334 31.87 -20.81 -15.13
N ILE A 335 32.21 -20.20 -14.00
CA ILE A 335 31.51 -19.05 -13.42
C ILE A 335 32.27 -17.80 -13.85
N THR A 336 31.57 -16.80 -14.38
CA THR A 336 32.13 -15.50 -14.77
C THR A 336 31.33 -14.40 -14.10
N LYS A 337 31.99 -13.56 -13.31
CA LYS A 337 31.35 -12.39 -12.70
C LYS A 337 30.89 -11.41 -13.76
N THR A 338 29.83 -10.67 -13.46
CA THR A 338 29.34 -9.60 -14.33
C THR A 338 29.32 -8.27 -13.60
N ARG A 339 29.24 -7.19 -14.38
CA ARG A 339 29.09 -5.83 -13.86
C ARG A 339 27.65 -5.48 -13.46
N LYS A 340 26.68 -6.37 -13.66
CA LYS A 340 25.24 -6.07 -13.46
C LYS A 340 24.97 -5.63 -12.02
N TRP A 341 25.50 -6.35 -11.03
CA TRP A 341 25.34 -5.97 -9.62
C TRP A 341 25.85 -4.55 -9.35
N HIS A 342 27.05 -4.21 -9.83
CA HIS A 342 27.58 -2.86 -9.68
C HIS A 342 26.73 -1.83 -10.43
N ALA A 343 26.26 -2.12 -11.64
CA ALA A 343 25.40 -1.22 -12.40
C ALA A 343 24.07 -0.93 -11.68
N GLU A 344 23.44 -1.96 -11.11
CA GLU A 344 22.22 -1.84 -10.30
C GLU A 344 22.49 -1.06 -9.00
N SER A 345 23.61 -1.32 -8.33
CA SER A 345 24.06 -0.54 -7.16
C SER A 345 24.27 0.93 -7.50
N GLN A 346 24.85 1.25 -8.67
CA GLN A 346 25.03 2.63 -9.13
C GLN A 346 23.70 3.31 -9.48
N GLN A 347 22.71 2.56 -9.98
CA GLN A 347 21.36 3.10 -10.20
C GLN A 347 20.67 3.43 -8.87
N LYS A 348 20.76 2.53 -7.87
CA LYS A 348 20.26 2.78 -6.51
C LYS A 348 20.94 4.00 -5.87
N LEU A 349 22.26 4.09 -6.00
CA LEU A 349 23.05 5.22 -5.49
C LEU A 349 22.58 6.56 -6.06
N LYS A 350 22.27 6.63 -7.36
CA LYS A 350 21.70 7.84 -7.97
C LYS A 350 20.36 8.22 -7.33
N GLY A 351 19.47 7.24 -7.13
CA GLY A 351 18.18 7.45 -6.45
C GLY A 351 18.36 8.01 -5.03
N TYR A 352 19.23 7.38 -4.23
CA TYR A 352 19.49 7.83 -2.86
C TYR A 352 20.10 9.23 -2.79
N LYS A 353 20.99 9.59 -3.73
CA LYS A 353 21.57 10.96 -3.79
C LYS A 353 20.49 12.01 -4.10
N VAL A 354 19.55 11.70 -4.99
CA VAL A 354 18.42 12.60 -5.31
C VAL A 354 17.50 12.77 -4.09
N GLU A 355 17.10 11.66 -3.47
CA GLU A 355 16.24 11.66 -2.28
C GLU A 355 16.89 12.44 -1.12
N LEU A 356 18.17 12.20 -0.85
CA LEU A 356 18.91 12.90 0.20
C LEU A 356 18.93 14.43 -0.04
N ALA A 357 19.13 14.85 -1.29
CA ALA A 357 19.13 16.28 -1.63
C ALA A 357 17.74 16.93 -1.42
N GLN A 358 16.65 16.22 -1.74
CA GLN A 358 15.28 16.68 -1.49
C GLN A 358 15.01 16.83 0.01
N LEU A 359 15.36 15.82 0.82
CA LEU A 359 15.15 15.84 2.27
C LEU A 359 16.00 16.90 2.97
N LEU A 360 17.25 17.10 2.56
CA LEU A 360 18.10 18.17 3.10
C LEU A 360 17.53 19.56 2.78
N LYS A 361 16.99 19.77 1.57
CA LYS A 361 16.31 21.00 1.22
C LYS A 361 15.09 21.26 2.10
N TYR A 362 14.30 20.21 2.37
CA TYR A 362 13.15 20.32 3.29
C TYR A 362 13.57 20.65 4.73
N ALA A 363 14.63 20.01 5.23
CA ALA A 363 15.15 20.23 6.58
C ALA A 363 15.90 21.57 6.76
N GLY A 364 15.94 22.44 5.73
CA GLY A 364 16.66 23.71 5.77
C GLY A 364 18.19 23.57 5.73
N GLY A 365 18.72 22.41 5.36
CA GLY A 365 20.16 22.15 5.26
C GLY A 365 20.74 22.63 3.92
N GLU A 366 21.81 23.44 3.98
CA GLU A 366 22.61 23.80 2.80
C GLU A 366 23.13 22.54 2.09
N THR A 367 22.87 22.46 0.79
CA THR A 367 23.26 21.34 -0.07
C THR A 367 24.74 21.44 -0.47
N ASN A 368 25.65 21.11 0.45
CA ASN A 368 27.09 21.02 0.16
C ASN A 368 27.52 19.66 -0.44
N TYR A 369 26.76 19.17 -1.42
CA TYR A 369 27.22 18.10 -2.33
C TYR A 369 27.34 18.67 -3.75
N GLY A 370 28.07 19.77 -3.87
CA GLY A 370 28.60 20.22 -5.15
C GLY A 370 29.71 19.28 -5.62
N ASP A 371 29.64 18.91 -6.89
CA ASP A 371 30.60 18.08 -7.62
C ASP A 371 32.06 18.29 -7.19
N LYS A 372 32.65 17.31 -6.51
CA LYS A 372 34.11 17.19 -6.46
C LYS A 372 34.58 16.80 -7.86
N LYS A 373 34.86 17.83 -8.68
CA LYS A 373 35.59 17.72 -9.94
C LYS A 373 36.77 16.78 -9.74
N ARG A 374 36.79 15.69 -10.52
CA ARG A 374 37.98 14.84 -10.69
C ARG A 374 39.13 15.75 -11.14
N ALA A 375 40.18 15.83 -10.33
CA ALA A 375 41.46 16.30 -10.80
C ALA A 375 41.92 15.36 -11.94
N ARG A 376 42.23 15.93 -13.10
CA ARG A 376 42.98 15.23 -14.15
C ARG A 376 44.40 15.03 -13.62
N LEU A 377 44.84 13.77 -13.57
CA LEU A 377 46.25 13.44 -13.47
C LEU A 377 46.86 13.63 -14.86
N GLU A 378 47.90 14.46 -14.93
CA GLU A 378 48.86 14.47 -16.04
C GLU A 378 49.71 13.20 -16.03
#